data_AF-A0A3M1PZY7-F1
#
_entry.id   AF-A0A3M1PZY7-F1
#
_cell.length_a   1.000
_cell.length_b   1.000
_cell.length_c   1.000
_cell.angle_alpha   90.00
_cell.angle_beta   90.00
_cell.angle_gamma   90.00
#
_symmetry.space_group_name_H-M   'P 1'
#
loop_
_entity.id
_entity.type
_entity.pdbx_description
1 polymer ?
#
loop_
_entity_poly.entity_id
_entity_poly.type
_entity_poly.pdbx_seq_one_letter_code
_entity_poly.pdbx_strand_id
1 'polypeptide(L)'
;MPRRPRLVRRSGADPRPAEGGLVRIGRSYRQHGIDGRFDAIVIGSGIGGLSAAALLARHAGRRVLVLERHYTAGGFTHTFARPGYEWDVGVHYVGQTRPGTLLRRAFDAITDGSLEWAD
;
A
#
# COMPACT_ATOMS: atom_id res chain seq x y z
N MET A 1 47.75 -2.58 6.70
CA MET A 1 47.62 -2.63 5.23
C MET A 1 46.33 -1.93 4.78
N PRO A 2 46.30 -1.37 3.55
CA PRO A 2 45.37 -0.35 3.08
C PRO A 2 44.00 -0.90 2.62
N ARG A 3 43.02 0.01 2.47
CA ARG A 3 41.60 -0.20 2.14
C ARG A 3 41.35 -1.11 0.93
N ARG A 4 40.26 -1.90 0.96
CA ARG A 4 39.43 -2.07 -0.25
C ARG A 4 37.91 -2.01 0.02
N PRO A 5 37.15 -1.46 -0.96
CA PRO A 5 35.72 -1.15 -0.88
C PRO A 5 34.89 -2.39 -1.30
N ARG A 6 33.55 -2.45 -1.32
CA ARG A 6 32.54 -1.47 -1.74
C ARG A 6 31.17 -2.08 -1.43
N LEU A 7 30.24 -1.30 -0.87
CA LEU A 7 28.82 -1.59 -1.00
C LEU A 7 28.44 -1.36 -2.48
N VAL A 8 28.12 -2.42 -3.22
CA VAL A 8 27.38 -2.32 -4.48
C VAL A 8 26.42 -3.50 -4.60
N ARG A 9 25.13 -3.23 -4.43
CA ARG A 9 24.14 -3.78 -5.35
C ARG A 9 23.38 -2.60 -5.94
N ARG A 10 23.77 -2.21 -7.16
CA ARG A 10 22.85 -1.60 -8.12
C ARG A 10 22.24 -2.73 -8.94
N SER A 11 20.93 -2.90 -8.83
CA SER A 11 19.99 -3.32 -9.88
C SER A 11 18.63 -3.37 -9.18
N GLY A 12 17.69 -2.48 -9.44
CA GLY A 12 17.07 -2.43 -10.77
C GLY A 12 16.28 -3.71 -11.01
N ALA A 13 15.37 -4.04 -10.08
CA ALA A 13 14.22 -4.94 -10.22
C ALA A 13 13.53 -4.97 -8.85
N ASP A 14 12.24 -4.65 -8.83
CA ASP A 14 11.38 -4.89 -7.67
C ASP A 14 11.48 -6.38 -7.29
N PRO A 15 11.86 -6.73 -6.04
CA PRO A 15 11.94 -8.12 -5.65
C PRO A 15 10.52 -8.70 -5.66
N ARG A 16 10.21 -9.48 -6.69
CA ARG A 16 9.07 -10.42 -6.64
C ARG A 16 9.14 -11.15 -5.30
N PRO A 17 8.09 -11.10 -4.46
CA PRO A 17 8.11 -11.76 -3.17
C PRO A 17 8.43 -13.24 -3.38
N ALA A 18 9.39 -13.74 -2.59
CA ALA A 18 9.68 -15.17 -2.56
C ALA A 18 8.38 -15.94 -2.27
N GLU A 19 8.14 -17.01 -3.04
CA GLU A 19 6.94 -17.83 -2.95
C GLU A 19 6.60 -18.15 -1.48
N GLY A 20 5.42 -17.72 -1.04
CA GLY A 20 4.87 -17.99 0.30
C GLY A 20 5.25 -17.00 1.41
N GLY A 21 6.04 -15.96 1.13
CA GLY A 21 6.34 -14.91 2.12
C GLY A 21 5.18 -13.92 2.29
N LEU A 22 4.61 -13.83 3.48
CA LEU A 22 3.61 -12.83 3.82
C LEU A 22 4.18 -11.42 3.62
N VAL A 23 3.61 -10.62 2.72
CA VAL A 23 3.98 -9.21 2.56
C VAL A 23 3.60 -8.49 3.86
N ARG A 24 4.58 -8.28 4.73
CA ARG A 24 4.40 -7.53 5.98
C ARG A 24 4.48 -6.05 5.67
N ILE A 25 3.37 -5.34 5.87
CA ILE A 25 3.23 -3.94 5.46
C ILE A 25 3.40 -3.05 6.68
N GLY A 26 4.22 -2.02 6.53
CA GLY A 26 4.53 -1.07 7.60
C GLY A 26 5.56 -1.56 8.62
N ARG A 27 5.83 -0.72 9.62
CA ARG A 27 6.78 -0.98 10.70
C ARG A 27 6.02 -1.19 12.00
N SER A 28 6.45 -2.16 12.81
CA SER A 28 5.87 -2.37 14.14
C SER A 28 6.12 -1.16 15.03
N TYR A 29 5.05 -0.53 15.52
CA TYR A 29 5.14 0.62 16.44
C TYR A 29 5.83 0.27 17.77
N ARG A 30 5.85 -1.02 18.16
CA ARG A 30 6.55 -1.48 19.36
C ARG A 30 8.07 -1.56 19.18
N GLN A 31 8.52 -1.69 17.94
CA GLN A 31 9.94 -1.86 17.61
C GLN A 31 10.55 -0.59 17.01
N HIS A 32 9.71 0.32 16.54
CA HIS A 32 10.13 1.56 15.89
C HIS A 32 9.42 2.73 16.56
N GLY A 33 10.21 3.69 17.05
CA GLY A 33 9.69 4.97 17.52
C GLY A 33 8.91 5.67 16.41
N ILE A 34 7.78 6.25 16.79
CA ILE A 34 7.00 7.12 15.90
C ILE A 34 7.46 8.54 16.18
N ASP A 35 8.38 9.04 15.34
CA ASP A 35 9.02 10.34 15.55
C ASP A 35 8.49 11.43 14.62
N GLY A 36 8.42 12.65 15.16
CA GLY A 36 8.06 13.87 14.46
C GLY A 36 6.55 14.18 14.40
N ARG A 37 6.22 15.28 13.73
CA ARG A 37 4.84 15.79 13.64
C ARG A 37 4.10 15.21 12.44
N PHE A 38 2.84 14.82 12.64
CA PHE A 38 1.91 14.42 11.59
C PHE A 38 0.78 15.44 11.52
N ASP A 39 0.29 15.73 10.32
CA ASP A 39 -0.86 16.61 10.11
C ASP A 39 -2.19 15.86 10.18
N ALA A 40 -2.16 14.54 9.95
CA ALA A 40 -3.31 13.66 10.06
C ALA A 40 -2.90 12.26 10.52
N ILE A 41 -3.78 11.61 11.27
CA ILE A 41 -3.67 10.20 11.66
C ILE A 41 -4.88 9.47 11.09
N VAL A 42 -4.63 8.40 10.35
CA VAL A 42 -5.63 7.50 9.79
C VAL A 42 -5.54 6.17 10.52
N ILE A 43 -6.66 5.72 11.08
CA ILE A 43 -6.77 4.45 11.79
C ILE A 43 -7.49 3.45 10.88
N GLY A 44 -6.80 2.38 10.51
CA GLY A 44 -7.25 1.36 9.57
C GLY A 44 -6.74 1.60 8.15
N SER A 45 -6.27 0.52 7.52
CA SER A 45 -5.70 0.52 6.18
C SER A 45 -6.61 -0.14 5.14
N GLY A 46 -7.92 -0.09 5.36
CA GLY A 46 -8.91 -0.45 4.34
C GLY A 46 -8.93 0.57 3.19
N ILE A 47 -9.69 0.25 2.14
CA ILE A 47 -9.81 1.09 0.93
C ILE A 47 -10.12 2.55 1.23
N GLY A 48 -11.03 2.86 2.15
CA GLY A 48 -11.37 4.23 2.52
C GLY A 48 -10.23 4.96 3.27
N GLY A 49 -9.58 4.26 4.21
CA GLY A 49 -8.47 4.83 5.00
C GLY A 49 -7.25 5.12 4.13
N LEU A 50 -6.84 4.16 3.29
CA LEU A 50 -5.72 4.37 2.37
C LEU A 50 -6.05 5.41 1.29
N SER A 51 -7.29 5.45 0.79
CA SER A 51 -7.71 6.50 -0.16
C SER A 51 -7.59 7.89 0.45
N ALA A 52 -8.12 8.09 1.66
CA ALA A 52 -8.02 9.37 2.36
C ALA A 52 -6.56 9.75 2.65
N ALA A 53 -5.75 8.80 3.15
CA ALA A 53 -4.34 9.02 3.42
C ALA A 53 -3.56 9.41 2.15
N ALA A 54 -3.81 8.72 1.03
CA ALA A 54 -3.17 8.99 -0.24
C ALA A 54 -3.52 10.39 -0.75
N LEU A 55 -4.80 10.77 -0.74
CA LEU A 55 -5.23 12.09 -1.20
C LEU A 55 -4.65 13.22 -0.34
N LEU A 56 -4.65 13.05 0.99
CA LEU A 56 -4.05 14.02 1.92
C LEU A 56 -2.54 14.16 1.72
N ALA A 57 -1.83 13.05 1.55
CA ALA A 57 -0.39 13.06 1.36
C ALA A 57 0.01 13.66 0.01
N ARG A 58 -0.65 13.23 -1.07
CA ARG A 58 -0.25 13.53 -2.44
C ARG A 58 -0.75 14.89 -2.90
N HIS A 59 -2.00 15.25 -2.58
CA HIS A 59 -2.60 16.48 -3.11
C HIS A 59 -2.65 17.63 -2.09
N ALA A 60 -2.69 17.33 -0.79
CA ALA A 60 -2.67 18.35 0.25
C ALA A 60 -1.29 18.53 0.93
N GLY A 61 -0.28 17.77 0.49
CA GLY A 61 1.09 17.85 1.02
C GLY A 61 1.20 17.52 2.52
N ARG A 62 0.25 16.74 3.05
CA ARG A 62 0.16 16.43 4.48
C ARG A 62 1.05 15.26 4.86
N ARG A 63 1.71 15.35 6.01
CA ARG A 63 2.39 14.19 6.58
C ARG A 63 1.37 13.33 7.33
N VAL A 64 1.01 12.19 6.75
CA VAL A 64 -0.02 11.29 7.27
C VAL A 64 0.60 10.06 7.94
N LEU A 65 0.13 9.73 9.15
CA LEU A 65 0.40 8.46 9.82
C LEU A 65 -0.78 7.52 9.61
N VAL A 66 -0.53 6.34 9.04
CA VAL A 66 -1.54 5.27 8.93
C VAL A 66 -1.23 4.19 9.96
N LEU A 67 -2.21 3.85 10.80
CA LEU A 67 -2.10 2.81 11.81
C LEU A 67 -2.99 1.63 11.44
N GLU A 68 -2.39 0.45 11.30
CA GLU A 68 -3.09 -0.80 11.04
C GLU A 68 -2.77 -1.81 12.14
N ARG A 69 -3.80 -2.51 12.61
CA ARG A 69 -3.67 -3.57 13.62
C ARG A 69 -3.19 -4.88 12.98
N HIS A 70 -3.66 -5.16 11.77
CA HIS A 70 -3.32 -6.35 11.03
C HIS A 70 -1.89 -6.25 10.44
N TYR A 71 -1.26 -7.39 10.19
CA TYR A 71 0.09 -7.40 9.59
C TYR A 71 0.07 -7.15 8.07
N THR A 72 -1.12 -7.25 7.46
CA THR A 72 -1.41 -6.99 6.04
C THR A 72 -2.40 -5.84 5.94
N ALA A 73 -2.11 -4.84 5.10
CA ALA A 73 -3.02 -3.76 4.76
C ALA A 73 -4.07 -4.18 3.74
N GLY A 74 -5.18 -3.45 3.68
CA GLY A 74 -6.26 -3.65 2.71
C GLY A 74 -7.64 -3.84 3.34
N GLY A 75 -7.74 -4.20 4.64
CA GLY A 75 -9.04 -4.46 5.26
C GLY A 75 -9.81 -5.54 4.49
N PHE A 76 -11.06 -5.33 4.08
CA PHE A 76 -11.77 -6.33 3.25
C PHE A 76 -11.24 -6.51 1.82
N THR A 77 -10.25 -5.70 1.41
CA THR A 77 -9.65 -5.77 0.06
C THR A 77 -8.32 -6.52 0.02
N HIS A 78 -7.88 -7.14 1.12
CA HIS A 78 -6.69 -7.99 1.11
C HIS A 78 -7.05 -9.44 0.78
N THR A 79 -6.03 -10.22 0.41
CA THR A 79 -6.09 -11.67 0.25
C THR A 79 -5.25 -12.35 1.32
N PHE A 80 -5.56 -13.61 1.63
CA PHE A 80 -4.72 -14.45 2.47
C PHE A 80 -4.47 -15.80 1.80
N ALA A 81 -3.28 -16.34 2.02
CA ALA A 81 -2.86 -17.61 1.46
C ALA A 81 -2.89 -18.75 2.49
N ARG A 82 -3.26 -19.93 2.02
CA ARG A 82 -3.08 -21.24 2.66
C ARG A 82 -2.33 -22.14 1.67
N PRO A 83 -1.69 -23.24 2.12
CA PRO A 83 -0.92 -24.09 1.20
C PRO A 83 -1.72 -24.46 -0.05
N GLY A 84 -1.26 -23.99 -1.21
CA GLY A 84 -1.87 -24.23 -2.53
C GLY A 84 -3.06 -23.33 -2.92
N TYR A 85 -3.51 -22.41 -2.07
CA TYR A 85 -4.70 -21.59 -2.32
C TYR A 85 -4.57 -20.16 -1.81
N GLU A 86 -5.13 -19.22 -2.57
CA GLU A 86 -5.31 -17.82 -2.18
C GLU A 86 -6.80 -17.52 -2.10
N TRP A 87 -7.21 -16.82 -1.05
CA TRP A 87 -8.59 -16.48 -0.77
C TRP A 87 -8.71 -14.97 -0.60
N ASP A 88 -9.68 -14.37 -1.29
CA ASP A 88 -10.12 -13.01 -0.98
C ASP A 88 -11.02 -13.01 0.27
N VAL A 89 -11.16 -11.83 0.88
CA VAL A 89 -11.98 -11.65 2.09
C VAL A 89 -13.34 -11.02 1.75
N GLY A 90 -13.60 -10.66 0.49
CA GLY A 90 -14.93 -10.16 0.11
C GLY A 90 -15.05 -9.14 -1.03
N VAL A 91 -13.96 -8.66 -1.64
CA VAL A 91 -14.07 -7.82 -2.84
C VAL A 91 -14.25 -8.70 -4.08
N HIS A 92 -15.41 -8.60 -4.73
CA HIS A 92 -15.74 -9.43 -5.90
C HIS A 92 -15.73 -8.62 -7.21
N TYR A 93 -16.19 -7.37 -7.19
CA TYR A 93 -16.23 -6.50 -8.37
C TYR A 93 -16.03 -5.03 -7.98
N VAL A 94 -15.41 -4.27 -8.88
CA VAL A 94 -15.31 -2.80 -8.80
C VAL A 94 -16.02 -2.22 -10.01
N GLY A 95 -17.17 -1.58 -9.77
CA GLY A 95 -17.98 -0.95 -10.82
C GLY A 95 -17.68 0.54 -11.00
N GLN A 96 -18.40 1.19 -11.92
CA GLN A 96 -18.31 2.63 -12.17
C GLN A 96 -16.89 3.13 -12.53
N THR A 97 -16.13 2.34 -13.27
CA THR A 97 -14.72 2.61 -13.65
C THR A 97 -14.55 3.14 -15.08
N ARG A 98 -15.66 3.39 -15.77
CA ARG A 98 -15.65 4.02 -17.10
C ARG A 98 -15.06 5.43 -17.05
N PRO A 99 -14.39 5.90 -18.12
CA PRO A 99 -13.89 7.26 -18.20
C PRO A 99 -14.95 8.30 -17.83
N GLY A 100 -14.54 9.30 -17.04
CA GLY A 100 -15.39 10.42 -16.64
C GLY A 100 -16.21 10.23 -15.36
N THR A 101 -16.40 9.00 -14.87
CA THR A 101 -17.10 8.74 -13.60
C THR A 101 -16.28 9.20 -12.39
N LEU A 102 -16.96 9.44 -11.26
CA LEU A 102 -16.30 9.86 -10.02
C LEU A 102 -15.29 8.82 -9.53
N LEU A 103 -15.69 7.54 -9.51
CA LEU A 103 -14.85 6.48 -8.98
C LEU A 103 -13.61 6.25 -9.86
N ARG A 104 -13.75 6.34 -11.19
CA ARG A 104 -12.60 6.31 -12.11
C ARG A 104 -11.62 7.44 -11.81
N ARG A 105 -12.10 8.69 -11.66
CA ARG A 105 -11.24 9.83 -11.32
C ARG A 105 -10.53 9.65 -9.98
N ALA A 106 -11.21 9.09 -8.98
CA ALA A 106 -10.61 8.83 -7.67
C ALA A 106 -9.47 7.81 -7.77
N PHE A 107 -9.69 6.72 -8.50
CA PHE A 107 -8.64 5.73 -8.76
C PHE A 107 -7.46 6.35 -9.53
N ASP A 108 -7.73 7.05 -10.63
CA ASP A 108 -6.69 7.70 -11.43
C ASP A 108 -5.88 8.70 -10.58
N ALA A 109 -6.54 9.47 -9.70
CA ALA A 109 -5.88 10.40 -8.80
C ALA A 109 -4.98 9.68 -7.79
N ILE A 110 -5.42 8.54 -7.23
CA ILE A 110 -4.66 7.78 -6.23
C ILE A 110 -3.51 6.99 -6.87
N THR A 111 -3.65 6.52 -8.11
CA THR A 111 -2.68 5.64 -8.77
C THR A 111 -1.90 6.31 -9.91
N ASP A 112 -2.04 7.62 -10.12
CA ASP A 112 -1.46 8.34 -11.26
C ASP A 112 -1.85 7.73 -12.61
N GLY A 113 -3.10 7.25 -12.70
CA GLY A 113 -3.64 6.63 -13.91
C GLY A 113 -3.00 5.29 -14.26
N SER A 114 -2.24 4.65 -13.36
CA SER A 114 -1.56 3.38 -13.62
C SER A 114 -2.48 2.14 -13.68
N LEU A 115 -3.79 2.31 -13.48
CA LEU A 115 -4.74 1.19 -13.45
C LEU A 115 -5.34 0.95 -14.83
N GLU A 116 -5.24 -0.30 -15.28
CA GLU A 116 -5.93 -0.81 -16.46
C GLU A 116 -7.26 -1.42 -16.02
N TRP A 117 -8.35 -1.02 -16.68
CA TRP A 117 -9.70 -1.49 -16.37
C TRP A 117 -10.18 -2.40 -17.50
N ALA A 118 -10.86 -3.49 -17.15
CA ALA A 118 -11.56 -4.32 -18.11
C ALA A 118 -12.80 -3.58 -18.68
N ASP A 119 -13.07 -3.79 -19.97
CA ASP A 119 -14.15 -3.13 -20.73
C ASP A 119 -15.57 -3.64 -20.39
#